data_AF-A0A7V6D2D9-F1
#
_entry.id   AF-A0A7V6D2D9-F1
#
_cell.length_a   1.000
_cell.length_b   1.000
_cell.length_c   1.000
_cell.angle_alpha   90.00
_cell.angle_beta   90.00
_cell.angle_gamma   90.00
#
_symmetry.space_group_name_H-M   'P 1'
#
loop_
_entity.id
_entity.type
_entity.pdbx_description
1 polymer ?
#
loop_
_entity_poly.entity_id
_entity_poly.type
_entity_poly.pdbx_seq_one_letter_code
_entity_poly.pdbx_strand_id
1 'polypeptide(L)'
;MKQLADNRAESSNGFEPKIVGFFCNWCTYLAADLAGTSRLHYAPNVRVVRVMCSGRVDPQFVLEAFAKGADGVLIGGCHPGDCHYQEGNYKALRRYVLLRRLLEQLGVEPSRFRLEWISASEGERLRAVINEMVEQVRALGPFRGFNRLPVKLAQLHGQKECSKEPASVETVEL
;
A
#
# COMPACT_ATOMS: atom_id res chain seq x y z
N MET A 1 -43.85 -27.30 -8.52
CA MET A 1 -43.75 -25.82 -8.40
C MET A 1 -42.32 -25.49 -7.96
N LYS A 2 -41.45 -25.23 -8.94
CA LYS A 2 -40.69 -23.97 -9.12
C LYS A 2 -39.77 -23.65 -7.93
N GLN A 3 -38.49 -24.03 -8.00
CA GLN A 3 -37.41 -23.16 -8.50
C GLN A 3 -37.55 -21.71 -8.01
N LEU A 4 -36.74 -21.38 -7.01
CA LEU A 4 -36.15 -20.07 -6.80
C LEU A 4 -34.63 -20.28 -6.70
N ALA A 5 -34.04 -20.63 -7.83
CA ALA A 5 -32.74 -20.09 -8.15
C ALA A 5 -32.97 -18.60 -8.43
N ASP A 6 -32.22 -17.72 -7.78
CA ASP A 6 -31.83 -16.42 -8.36
C ASP A 6 -30.81 -15.68 -7.47
N ASN A 7 -29.60 -15.60 -8.01
CA ASN A 7 -28.78 -14.38 -8.10
C ASN A 7 -28.23 -13.77 -6.80
N ARG A 8 -27.25 -14.44 -6.19
CA ARG A 8 -26.10 -13.70 -5.63
C ARG A 8 -25.18 -13.37 -6.79
N ALA A 9 -25.23 -12.13 -7.24
CA ALA A 9 -24.36 -11.60 -8.28
C ALA A 9 -22.90 -11.84 -7.90
N GLU A 10 -22.24 -12.74 -8.62
CA GLU A 10 -20.79 -12.85 -8.69
C GLU A 10 -20.25 -11.58 -9.35
N SER A 11 -19.92 -10.59 -8.54
CA SER A 11 -19.05 -9.48 -8.97
C SER A 11 -17.62 -10.01 -9.00
N SER A 12 -17.26 -10.75 -10.04
CA SER A 12 -15.91 -11.21 -10.39
C SER A 12 -14.94 -11.38 -9.19
N ASN A 13 -15.23 -12.35 -8.33
CA ASN A 13 -14.50 -12.76 -7.12
C ASN A 13 -14.34 -11.64 -6.06
N GLY A 14 -14.96 -11.79 -4.88
CA GLY A 14 -14.98 -10.81 -3.77
C GLY A 14 -13.60 -10.48 -3.17
N PHE A 15 -12.79 -9.75 -3.93
CA PHE A 15 -11.45 -9.34 -3.58
C PHE A 15 -11.49 -8.13 -2.64
N GLU A 16 -10.92 -8.30 -1.45
CA GLU A 16 -10.81 -7.24 -0.46
C GLU A 16 -9.35 -6.79 -0.35
N PRO A 17 -9.00 -5.57 -0.80
CA PRO A 17 -7.62 -5.09 -0.81
C PRO A 17 -6.96 -5.10 0.57
N LYS A 18 -5.70 -5.55 0.64
CA LYS A 18 -4.87 -5.42 1.85
C LYS A 18 -3.95 -4.21 1.71
N ILE A 19 -4.22 -3.17 2.49
CA ILE A 19 -3.42 -1.93 2.44
C ILE A 19 -2.60 -1.79 3.72
N VAL A 20 -1.32 -1.44 3.58
CA VAL A 20 -0.45 -1.09 4.72
C VAL A 20 -0.28 0.42 4.78
N GLY A 21 -0.63 1.02 5.91
CA GLY A 21 -0.53 2.47 6.14
C GLY A 21 0.60 2.82 7.10
N PHE A 22 1.64 3.53 6.65
CA PHE A 22 2.68 4.07 7.53
C PHE A 22 2.32 5.48 7.98
N PHE A 23 1.86 5.65 9.22
CA PHE A 23 1.36 6.94 9.71
C PHE A 23 2.34 7.58 10.69
N CYS A 24 2.65 8.86 10.48
CA CYS A 24 3.41 9.62 11.44
C CYS A 24 2.62 9.82 12.74
N ASN A 25 3.29 9.68 13.87
CA ASN A 25 2.69 9.77 15.19
C ASN A 25 2.02 11.13 15.44
N TRP A 26 2.64 12.22 14.97
CA TRP A 26 2.28 13.58 15.36
C TRP A 26 1.12 14.19 14.57
N CYS A 27 0.84 13.70 13.36
CA CYS A 27 -0.22 14.27 12.52
C CYS A 27 -1.17 13.17 12.04
N THR A 28 -0.74 12.31 11.13
CA THR A 28 -1.66 11.38 10.47
C THR A 28 -2.19 10.29 11.40
N TYR A 29 -1.41 9.85 12.39
CA TYR A 29 -1.90 8.92 13.41
C TYR A 29 -2.95 9.58 14.31
N LEU A 30 -2.72 10.84 14.73
CA LEU A 30 -3.73 11.61 15.47
C LEU A 30 -4.98 11.89 14.63
N ALA A 31 -4.85 12.06 13.31
CA ALA A 31 -5.99 12.16 12.41
C ALA A 31 -6.82 10.86 12.41
N ALA A 32 -6.17 9.70 12.53
CA ALA A 32 -6.84 8.41 12.69
C ALA A 32 -7.55 8.31 14.04
N ASP A 33 -6.93 8.78 15.11
CA ASP A 33 -7.56 8.87 16.43
C ASP A 33 -8.76 9.83 16.40
N LEU A 34 -8.64 10.97 15.71
CA LEU A 34 -9.72 11.92 15.51
C LEU A 34 -10.87 11.30 14.71
N ALA A 35 -10.57 10.56 13.64
CA ALA A 35 -11.59 9.84 12.88
C ALA A 35 -12.32 8.80 13.75
N GLY A 36 -11.59 8.08 14.61
CA GLY A 36 -12.16 7.12 15.57
C GLY A 36 -13.07 7.78 16.61
N THR A 37 -12.58 8.83 17.27
CA THR A 37 -13.34 9.60 18.28
C THR A 37 -14.55 10.33 17.70
N SER A 38 -14.45 10.78 16.45
CA SER A 38 -15.55 11.41 15.70
C SER A 38 -16.50 10.40 15.06
N ARG A 39 -16.28 9.08 15.27
CA ARG A 39 -17.10 7.99 14.71
C ARG A 39 -17.22 8.04 13.20
N LEU A 40 -16.16 8.48 12.52
CA LEU A 40 -16.08 8.51 11.07
C LEU A 40 -15.84 7.09 10.55
N HIS A 41 -16.82 6.56 9.83
CA HIS A 41 -16.69 5.25 9.19
C HIS A 41 -15.89 5.33 7.89
N TYR A 42 -14.91 4.45 7.74
CA TYR A 42 -14.12 4.22 6.52
C TYR A 42 -13.88 2.72 6.33
N ALA A 43 -13.40 2.36 5.15
CA ALA A 43 -13.11 0.99 4.77
C ALA A 43 -12.08 0.32 5.72
N PRO A 44 -12.34 -0.90 6.24
CA PRO A 44 -11.52 -1.56 7.26
C PRO A 44 -10.24 -2.23 6.71
N ASN A 45 -9.82 -1.87 5.49
CA ASN A 45 -8.77 -2.53 4.70
C ASN A 45 -7.35 -2.12 5.08
N VAL A 46 -7.21 -0.98 5.75
CA VAL A 46 -5.91 -0.36 6.05
C VAL A 46 -5.42 -0.85 7.41
N ARG A 47 -4.25 -1.49 7.41
CA ARG A 47 -3.51 -1.84 8.63
C ARG A 47 -2.46 -0.78 8.90
N VAL A 48 -2.64 -0.03 9.98
CA VAL A 48 -1.79 1.11 10.34
C VAL A 48 -0.55 0.64 11.09
N VAL A 49 0.62 0.98 10.56
CA VAL A 49 1.92 0.89 11.22
C VAL A 49 2.30 2.28 11.69
N ARG A 50 2.36 2.46 13.00
CA ARG A 50 2.75 3.74 13.61
C ARG A 50 4.26 3.94 13.50
N VAL A 51 4.67 5.09 12.98
CA VAL A 51 6.07 5.54 12.99
C VAL A 51 6.15 6.94 13.59
N MET A 52 7.27 7.31 14.20
CA MET A 52 7.39 8.65 14.80
C MET A 52 7.32 9.76 13.74
N CYS A 53 7.90 9.53 12.56
CA CYS A 53 7.93 10.49 11.47
C CYS A 53 7.77 9.77 10.13
N SER A 54 7.15 10.40 9.13
CA SER A 54 7.15 9.89 7.76
C SER A 54 8.57 9.76 7.20
N GLY A 55 9.52 10.58 7.68
CA GLY A 55 10.95 10.47 7.35
C GLY A 55 11.61 9.16 7.82
N ARG A 56 10.97 8.42 8.74
CA ARG A 56 11.44 7.09 9.18
C ARG A 56 11.09 5.98 8.18
N VAL A 57 10.12 6.23 7.31
CA VAL A 57 9.70 5.27 6.28
C VAL A 57 10.83 5.12 5.27
N ASP A 58 11.48 3.97 5.34
CA ASP A 58 12.52 3.56 4.42
C ASP A 58 11.90 2.87 3.20
N PRO A 59 12.43 3.07 1.98
CA PRO A 59 11.97 2.36 0.79
C PRO A 59 11.92 0.83 0.96
N GLN A 60 12.81 0.25 1.76
CA GLN A 60 12.80 -1.18 2.06
C GLN A 60 11.50 -1.63 2.74
N PHE A 61 10.89 -0.81 3.60
CA PHE A 61 9.62 -1.16 4.24
C PHE A 61 8.47 -1.23 3.26
N VAL A 62 8.48 -0.37 2.25
CA VAL A 62 7.45 -0.36 1.20
C VAL A 62 7.62 -1.58 0.29
N LEU A 63 8.85 -1.89 -0.13
CA LEU A 63 9.15 -3.06 -0.95
C LEU A 63 8.80 -4.36 -0.21
N GLU A 64 9.16 -4.45 1.07
CA GLU A 64 8.83 -5.58 1.94
C GLU A 64 7.32 -5.75 2.10
N ALA A 65 6.56 -4.66 2.23
CA ALA A 65 5.10 -4.72 2.30
C ALA A 65 4.50 -5.34 1.02
N PHE A 66 4.96 -4.91 -0.15
CA PHE A 66 4.54 -5.53 -1.42
C PHE A 66 5.00 -6.99 -1.55
N ALA A 67 6.23 -7.31 -1.14
CA ALA A 67 6.74 -8.68 -1.15
C ALA A 67 5.93 -9.63 -0.25
N LYS A 68 5.40 -9.12 0.88
CA LYS A 68 4.50 -9.84 1.79
C LYS A 68 3.04 -9.87 1.33
N GLY A 69 2.74 -9.40 0.13
CA GLY A 69 1.40 -9.46 -0.47
C GLY A 69 0.47 -8.31 -0.08
N ALA A 70 1.00 -7.12 0.21
CA ALA A 70 0.19 -5.91 0.26
C ALA A 70 -0.27 -5.54 -1.16
N ASP A 71 -1.55 -5.21 -1.30
CA ASP A 71 -2.14 -4.74 -2.56
C ASP A 71 -1.95 -3.23 -2.76
N GLY A 72 -1.67 -2.51 -1.66
CA GLY A 72 -1.32 -1.10 -1.67
C GLY A 72 -0.60 -0.66 -0.41
N VAL A 73 0.16 0.44 -0.52
CA VAL A 73 0.90 1.07 0.57
C VAL A 73 0.59 2.56 0.61
N LEU A 74 0.15 3.04 1.77
CA LEU A 74 -0.15 4.44 2.05
C LEU A 74 0.90 4.99 3.02
N ILE A 75 1.47 6.15 2.72
CA ILE A 75 2.32 6.89 3.66
C ILE A 75 1.56 8.15 4.08
N GLY A 76 1.38 8.31 5.38
CA GLY A 76 0.76 9.48 6.01
C GLY A 76 1.80 10.33 6.72
N GLY A 77 1.93 11.59 6.32
CA GLY A 77 2.83 12.56 6.97
C GLY A 77 2.16 13.88 7.35
N CYS A 78 2.87 14.68 8.14
CA CYS A 78 2.52 16.07 8.37
C CYS A 78 2.69 16.90 7.09
N HIS A 79 1.92 17.98 6.96
CA HIS A 79 2.07 18.93 5.85
C HIS A 79 3.50 19.46 5.73
N PRO A 80 3.99 19.72 4.50
CA PRO A 80 5.27 20.40 4.29
C PRO A 80 5.32 21.72 5.07
N GLY A 81 6.30 21.88 5.95
CA GLY A 81 6.43 23.03 6.86
C GLY A 81 6.04 22.71 8.31
N ASP A 82 5.10 21.79 8.52
CA ASP A 82 4.53 21.46 9.84
C ASP A 82 5.13 20.17 10.44
N CYS A 83 6.28 19.72 9.95
CA CYS A 83 6.90 18.51 10.46
C CYS A 83 7.37 18.73 11.91
N HIS A 84 6.93 17.86 12.83
CA HIS A 84 7.41 17.87 14.20
C HIS A 84 8.95 17.76 14.31
N TYR A 85 9.58 17.05 13.36
CA TYR A 85 11.04 16.92 13.25
C TYR A 85 11.63 17.83 12.16
N GLN A 86 10.97 18.96 11.89
CA GLN A 86 11.35 20.03 10.95
C GLN A 86 11.37 19.60 9.48
N GLU A 87 12.22 18.64 9.11
CA GLU A 87 12.47 18.29 7.71
C GLU A 87 12.19 16.83 7.34
N GLY A 88 11.68 16.03 8.29
CA GLY A 88 11.50 14.59 8.08
C GLY A 88 10.58 14.26 6.90
N ASN A 89 9.51 15.02 6.71
CA ASN A 89 8.57 14.84 5.61
C ASN A 89 9.18 15.22 4.24
N TYR A 90 10.04 16.24 4.14
CA TYR A 90 10.74 16.55 2.89
C TYR A 90 11.69 15.42 2.47
N LYS A 91 12.36 14.78 3.43
CA LYS A 91 13.17 13.58 3.15
C LYS A 91 12.30 12.42 2.65
N ALA A 92 11.13 12.23 3.25
CA ALA A 92 10.15 11.24 2.79
C ALA A 92 9.65 11.54 1.37
N LEU A 93 9.35 12.81 1.04
CA LEU A 93 8.90 13.23 -0.29
C LEU A 93 9.95 12.90 -1.37
N ARG A 94 11.22 13.23 -1.13
CA ARG A 94 12.30 12.92 -2.08
C ARG A 94 12.40 11.41 -2.34
N ARG A 95 12.34 10.59 -1.28
CA ARG A 95 12.37 9.12 -1.40
C ARG A 95 11.12 8.58 -2.10
N TYR A 96 9.94 9.12 -1.79
CA TYR A 96 8.68 8.74 -2.40
C TYR A 96 8.70 8.93 -3.92
N VAL A 97 9.16 10.08 -4.40
CA VAL A 97 9.23 10.36 -5.85
C VAL A 97 10.13 9.37 -6.58
N LEU A 98 11.29 9.04 -6.01
CA LEU A 98 12.21 8.07 -6.58
C LEU A 98 11.64 6.65 -6.53
N LEU A 99 11.08 6.27 -5.38
CA LEU A 99 10.52 4.94 -5.17
C LEU A 99 9.30 4.68 -6.05
N ARG A 100 8.44 5.67 -6.25
CA ARG A 100 7.29 5.55 -7.16
C ARG A 100 7.75 5.18 -8.58
N ARG A 101 8.77 5.87 -9.12
CA ARG A 101 9.33 5.55 -10.44
C ARG A 101 9.93 4.14 -10.49
N LEU A 102 10.62 3.73 -9.43
CA LEU A 102 11.17 2.39 -9.33
C LEU A 102 10.06 1.32 -9.29
N LEU A 103 9.00 1.55 -8.52
CA LEU A 103 7.84 0.66 -8.41
C LEU A 103 7.13 0.52 -9.77
N GLU A 104 6.96 1.62 -10.51
CA GLU A 104 6.43 1.60 -11.87
C GLU A 104 7.30 0.72 -12.80
N GLN A 105 8.63 0.82 -12.72
CA GLN A 105 9.55 -0.04 -13.47
C GLN A 105 9.49 -1.53 -13.06
N LEU A 106 9.16 -1.80 -11.80
CA LEU A 106 8.93 -3.14 -11.27
C LEU A 106 7.53 -3.69 -11.58
N GLY A 107 6.72 -2.95 -12.32
CA GLY A 107 5.37 -3.36 -12.72
C GLY A 107 4.30 -3.14 -11.66
N VAL A 108 4.57 -2.33 -10.63
CA VAL A 108 3.56 -1.90 -9.65
C VAL A 108 2.83 -0.68 -10.20
N GLU A 109 1.51 -0.73 -10.23
CA GLU A 109 0.70 0.38 -10.71
C GLU A 109 0.82 1.59 -9.77
N PRO A 110 0.93 2.83 -10.30
CA PRO A 110 1.13 4.03 -9.48
C PRO A 110 0.07 4.20 -8.38
N SER A 111 -1.18 3.80 -8.63
CA SER A 111 -2.28 3.94 -7.67
C SER A 111 -2.16 3.02 -6.44
N ARG A 112 -1.26 2.02 -6.46
CA ARG A 112 -1.00 1.15 -5.31
C ARG A 112 -0.07 1.79 -4.28
N PHE A 113 0.68 2.83 -4.64
CA PHE A 113 1.61 3.50 -3.73
C PHE A 113 1.33 4.99 -3.65
N ARG A 114 0.90 5.44 -2.47
CA ARG A 114 0.43 6.82 -2.28
C ARG A 114 1.07 7.47 -1.05
N LEU A 115 1.41 8.74 -1.18
CA LEU A 115 1.86 9.60 -0.08
C LEU A 115 0.83 10.72 0.09
N GLU A 116 0.34 10.89 1.30
CA GLU A 116 -0.63 11.92 1.65
C GLU A 116 -0.18 12.73 2.86
N TRP A 117 -0.49 14.03 2.80
CA TRP A 117 -0.22 14.98 3.87
C TRP A 117 -1.52 15.25 4.62
N ILE A 118 -1.55 14.83 5.88
CA ILE A 118 -2.75 14.84 6.72
C ILE A 118 -2.34 15.34 8.11
N SER A 119 -2.86 16.51 8.48
CA SER A 119 -2.74 17.14 9.79
C SER A 119 -3.54 16.37 10.85
N ALA A 120 -3.19 16.56 12.13
CA ALA A 120 -3.88 15.95 13.26
C ALA A 120 -5.39 16.27 13.32
N SER A 121 -5.80 17.44 12.81
CA SER A 121 -7.21 17.87 12.78
C SER A 121 -7.98 17.41 11.54
N GLU A 122 -7.35 16.69 10.61
CA GLU A 122 -7.93 16.32 9.31
C GLU A 122 -8.47 14.88 9.28
N GLY A 123 -9.27 14.49 10.27
CA GLY A 123 -9.86 13.14 10.35
C GLY A 123 -10.77 12.81 9.16
N GLU A 124 -11.54 13.79 8.69
CA GLU A 124 -12.41 13.66 7.51
C GLU A 124 -11.61 13.45 6.22
N ARG A 125 -10.45 14.12 6.09
CA ARG A 125 -9.55 13.92 4.96
C ARG A 125 -8.97 12.52 4.96
N LEU A 126 -8.56 12.01 6.13
CA LEU A 126 -8.05 10.64 6.26
C LEU A 126 -9.11 9.62 5.82
N ARG A 127 -10.35 9.78 6.27
CA ARG A 127 -11.51 8.96 5.85
C ARG A 127 -11.63 8.93 4.32
N ALA A 128 -11.62 10.10 3.69
CA ALA A 128 -11.74 10.23 2.25
C ALA A 128 -10.58 9.55 1.51
N VAL A 129 -9.34 9.80 1.94
CA VAL A 129 -8.12 9.20 1.35
C VAL A 129 -8.14 7.67 1.44
N ILE A 130 -8.50 7.12 2.60
CA ILE A 130 -8.56 5.66 2.80
C ILE A 130 -9.59 5.05 1.86
N ASN A 131 -10.80 5.60 1.81
CA ASN A 131 -11.86 5.07 0.95
C ASN A 131 -11.47 5.17 -0.53
N GLU A 132 -10.95 6.32 -0.97
CA GLU A 132 -10.49 6.51 -2.34
C GLU A 132 -9.41 5.49 -2.73
N MET A 133 -8.42 5.28 -1.86
CA MET A 133 -7.36 4.32 -2.11
C MET A 133 -7.90 2.88 -2.17
N VAL A 134 -8.84 2.51 -1.29
CA VAL A 134 -9.46 1.19 -1.31
C VAL A 134 -10.20 0.95 -2.62
N GLU A 135 -11.00 1.92 -3.09
CA GLU A 135 -11.70 1.78 -4.38
C GLU A 135 -10.72 1.71 -5.55
N GLN A 136 -9.67 2.53 -5.56
CA GLN A 136 -8.64 2.50 -6.59
C GLN A 136 -7.93 1.14 -6.66
N VAL A 137 -7.53 0.58 -5.51
CA VAL A 137 -6.86 -0.73 -5.45
C VAL A 137 -7.84 -1.86 -5.77
N ARG A 138 -9.11 -1.75 -5.34
CA ARG A 138 -10.15 -2.74 -5.68
C ARG A 138 -10.38 -2.81 -7.19
N ALA A 139 -10.41 -1.66 -7.88
CA ALA A 139 -10.54 -1.60 -9.33
C ALA A 139 -9.35 -2.21 -10.09
N LEU A 140 -8.15 -2.17 -9.50
CA LEU A 140 -6.94 -2.80 -10.06
C LEU A 140 -6.87 -4.32 -9.81
N GLY A 141 -7.59 -4.82 -8.81
CA GLY A 141 -7.52 -6.22 -8.39
C GLY A 141 -6.28 -6.59 -7.56
N PRO A 142 -6.07 -7.88 -7.27
CA PRO A 142 -4.98 -8.34 -6.40
C PRO A 142 -3.60 -8.11 -7.02
N PHE A 143 -2.64 -7.69 -6.18
CA PHE A 143 -1.25 -7.56 -6.60
C PHE A 143 -0.61 -8.95 -6.74
N ARG A 144 -0.12 -9.29 -7.94
CA ARG A 144 0.42 -10.62 -8.27
C ARG A 144 1.94 -10.74 -8.11
N GLY A 145 2.57 -9.78 -7.44
CA GLY A 145 4.03 -9.71 -7.26
C GLY A 145 4.70 -8.80 -8.30
N PHE A 146 6.00 -8.56 -8.11
CA PHE A 146 6.78 -7.73 -9.03
C PHE A 146 6.90 -8.41 -10.40
N ASN A 147 6.75 -7.63 -11.48
CA ASN A 147 7.08 -8.12 -12.80
C ASN A 147 8.56 -8.49 -12.84
N ARG A 148 8.88 -9.58 -13.54
CA ARG A 148 10.26 -9.83 -13.96
C ARG A 148 10.68 -8.61 -14.76
N LEU A 149 11.62 -7.83 -14.21
CA LEU A 149 12.17 -6.67 -14.89
C LEU A 149 12.48 -7.06 -16.34
N PRO A 150 12.09 -6.27 -17.34
CA PRO A 150 12.62 -6.41 -18.69
C PRO A 150 14.06 -5.90 -18.65
N VAL A 151 14.94 -6.56 -17.89
CA VAL A 151 16.32 -6.13 -17.84
C VAL A 151 16.93 -6.52 -19.16
N LYS A 152 17.26 -5.50 -19.96
CA LYS A 152 18.35 -5.59 -20.94
C LYS A 152 19.69 -6.04 -20.29
N LEU A 153 19.78 -6.28 -18.97
CA LEU A 153 20.89 -6.99 -18.31
C LEU A 153 20.94 -8.48 -18.63
N ALA A 154 19.86 -9.13 -19.08
CA ALA A 154 19.96 -10.53 -19.50
C ALA A 154 20.97 -10.71 -20.65
N GLN A 155 21.32 -9.63 -21.34
CA GLN A 155 22.32 -9.59 -22.41
C GLN A 155 23.75 -9.31 -21.92
N LEU A 156 23.95 -8.93 -20.65
CA LEU A 156 25.27 -8.63 -20.09
C LEU A 156 25.86 -9.76 -19.25
N HIS A 157 25.03 -10.69 -18.78
CA HIS A 157 25.49 -11.90 -18.12
C HIS A 157 25.14 -13.10 -18.99
N GLY A 158 26.08 -13.51 -19.83
CA GLY A 158 26.07 -14.87 -20.36
C GLY A 158 26.23 -15.85 -19.20
N GLN A 159 25.11 -16.34 -18.66
CA GLN A 159 24.96 -17.67 -18.06
C GLN A 159 23.54 -17.90 -17.50
N LYS A 160 22.86 -18.87 -18.14
CA LYS A 160 21.83 -19.80 -17.65
C LYS A 160 20.57 -19.21 -17.00
N GLU A 161 19.47 -19.44 -17.71
CA GLU A 161 18.09 -19.35 -17.24
C GLU A 161 17.96 -19.89 -15.81
N CYS A 162 17.53 -19.04 -14.88
CA CYS A 162 17.06 -19.48 -13.57
C CYS A 162 15.79 -20.32 -13.82
N SER A 163 15.95 -21.63 -13.68
CA SER A 163 14.94 -22.64 -13.95
C SER A 163 13.68 -22.41 -13.13
N LYS A 164 12.56 -22.59 -13.81
CA LYS A 164 11.18 -22.45 -13.32
C LYS A 164 10.88 -23.54 -12.29
N GLU A 165 10.36 -23.15 -11.13
CA GLU A 165 9.36 -23.92 -10.38
C GLU A 165 8.63 -23.00 -9.38
N PRO A 166 7.29 -23.07 -9.27
CA PRO A 166 6.55 -22.35 -8.24
C PRO A 166 6.79 -23.06 -6.90
N ALA A 167 7.08 -22.28 -5.84
CA ALA A 167 7.23 -22.81 -4.49
C ALA A 167 5.92 -23.49 -4.05
N SER A 168 5.88 -24.82 -4.17
CA SER A 168 4.88 -25.67 -3.54
C SER A 168 5.13 -25.66 -2.04
N VAL A 169 4.12 -25.24 -1.29
CA VAL A 169 4.06 -25.38 0.16
C VAL A 169 3.95 -26.87 0.46
N GLU A 170 5.06 -27.50 0.89
CA GLU A 170 4.99 -28.81 1.53
C GLU A 170 4.84 -28.62 3.05
N THR A 171 3.71 -29.08 3.54
CA THR A 171 3.38 -29.30 4.94
C THR A 171 4.40 -30.23 5.58
N VAL A 172 5.15 -29.74 6.58
CA VAL A 172 5.91 -30.60 7.47
C VAL A 172 4.94 -31.12 8.53
N GLU A 173 4.47 -32.36 8.36
CA GLU A 173 3.94 -33.16 9.45
C GLU A 173 5.09 -33.52 10.41
N LEU A 174 4.89 -33.26 11.70
CA LEU A 174 5.59 -33.89 12.82
C LEU A 174 4.55 -34.62 13.67
#